data_AF-A0A2A3L985-F1
#
_entry.id   AF-A0A2A3L985-F1
#
_cell.length_a   1.000
_cell.length_b   1.000
_cell.length_c   1.000
_cell.angle_alpha   90.00
_cell.angle_beta   90.00
_cell.angle_gamma   90.00
#
_symmetry.space_group_name_H-M   'P 1'
#
loop_
_entity.id
_entity.type
_entity.pdbx_description
1 polymer ?
#
loop_
_entity_poly.entity_id
_entity_poly.type
_entity_poly.pdbx_seq_one_letter_code
_entity_poly.pdbx_strand_id
1 'polypeptide(L)' 'MRADEVACDDVVVDCEGAVWVHEHDRRGWRYFAVTGEAQPALSFDEFTTLPANYEPYTVLDAAASHAIRRSLSHLDD' A
#
# COMPACT_ATOMS: atom_id res chain seq x y z
N MET A 1 -13.83 -0.24 -0.18
CA MET A 1 -13.68 -1.10 1.01
C MET A 1 -13.29 -0.21 2.17
N ARG A 2 -13.81 -0.46 3.38
CA ARG A 2 -13.36 0.20 4.62
C ARG A 2 -12.04 -0.41 5.08
N ALA A 3 -11.29 0.33 5.89
CA ALA A 3 -9.98 -0.07 6.40
C ALA A 3 -10.01 -1.42 7.15
N ASP A 4 -11.06 -1.67 7.93
CA ASP A 4 -11.22 -2.89 8.72
C ASP A 4 -11.64 -4.12 7.90
N GLU A 5 -12.04 -3.92 6.65
CA GLU A 5 -12.46 -4.98 5.72
C GLU A 5 -11.31 -5.50 4.84
N VAL A 6 -10.15 -4.81 4.82
CA VAL A 6 -9.00 -5.17 4.00
C VAL A 6 -8.17 -6.25 4.70
N ALA A 7 -7.81 -7.31 3.98
CA ALA A 7 -6.96 -8.37 4.53
C ALA A 7 -5.47 -7.96 4.54
N CYS A 8 -4.72 -8.48 5.51
CA CYS A 8 -3.27 -8.27 5.63
C CYS A 8 -2.43 -8.75 4.43
N ASP A 9 -3.00 -9.50 3.48
CA ASP A 9 -2.32 -9.93 2.27
C ASP A 9 -2.63 -9.05 1.05
N ASP A 10 -3.62 -8.17 1.17
CA ASP A 10 -4.05 -7.33 0.06
C ASP A 10 -3.04 -6.21 -0.22
N VAL A 11 -2.96 -5.83 -1.50
CA VAL A 11 -2.43 -4.54 -1.91
C VAL A 11 -3.63 -3.70 -2.31
N VAL A 12 -3.73 -2.50 -1.76
CA VAL A 12 -4.89 -1.63 -2.01
C VAL A 12 -4.45 -0.27 -2.53
N VAL A 13 -5.36 0.42 -3.20
CA VAL A 13 -5.18 1.81 -3.62
C VAL A 13 -6.22 2.66 -2.90
N ASP A 14 -5.80 3.77 -2.33
CA ASP A 14 -6.68 4.71 -1.65
C ASP A 14 -7.34 5.72 -2.61
N CYS A 15 -8.15 6.63 -2.04
CA CYS A 15 -8.86 7.64 -2.81
C CYS A 15 -7.98 8.75 -3.39
N GLU A 16 -6.75 8.92 -2.89
CA GLU A 16 -5.75 9.86 -3.38
C GLU A 16 -4.83 9.22 -4.44
N GLY A 17 -4.97 7.91 -4.67
CA GLY A 17 -4.17 7.14 -5.62
C GLY A 17 -2.88 6.58 -5.03
N ALA A 18 -2.71 6.62 -3.71
CA ALA A 18 -1.57 5.97 -3.07
C ALA A 18 -1.78 4.47 -2.97
N VAL A 19 -0.72 3.71 -3.24
CA VAL A 19 -0.70 2.26 -3.14
C VAL A 19 -0.28 1.86 -1.74
N TRP A 20 -1.06 1.03 -1.07
CA TRP A 20 -0.79 0.51 0.27
C TRP A 20 -0.42 -0.97 0.22
N VAL A 21 0.65 -1.33 0.92
CA VAL A 21 1.15 -2.70 1.02
C VAL A 21 1.33 -3.05 2.49
N HIS A 22 0.78 -4.20 2.89
CA HIS A 22 1.02 -4.74 4.22
C HIS A 22 2.30 -5.60 4.25
N GLU A 23 3.21 -5.22 5.13
CA GLU A 23 4.46 -5.94 5.42
C GLU A 23 4.25 -6.91 6.58
N HIS A 24 4.35 -8.20 6.28
CA HIS A 24 4.20 -9.26 7.27
C HIS A 24 5.28 -9.24 8.36
N ASP A 25 6.52 -8.92 7.98
CA ASP A 25 7.64 -8.89 8.93
C ASP A 25 7.52 -7.76 9.96
N ARG A 26 6.93 -6.62 9.56
CA ARG A 26 6.76 -5.44 10.44
C ARG A 26 5.36 -5.32 11.03
N ARG A 27 4.41 -6.15 10.59
CA ARG A 27 2.99 -6.10 10.99
C ARG A 27 2.37 -4.72 10.80
N GLY A 28 2.68 -4.10 9.67
CA GLY A 28 2.27 -2.73 9.38
C GLY A 28 2.00 -2.50 7.90
N TRP A 29 1.20 -1.47 7.64
CA TRP A 29 0.90 -0.95 6.32
C TRP A 29 1.86 0.19 5.99
N ARG A 30 2.37 0.17 4.76
CA ARG A 30 3.14 1.25 4.14
C ARG A 30 2.46 1.71 2.88
N TYR A 31 2.72 2.94 2.46
CA TYR A 31 2.14 3.46 1.22
C TYR A 31 3.13 4.20 0.32
N PHE A 32 2.79 4.20 -0.96
CA PHE A 32 3.55 4.80 -2.04
C PHE A 32 2.65 5.78 -2.77
N ALA A 33 3.01 7.06 -2.73
CA ALA A 33 2.26 8.11 -3.42
C ALA A 33 3.10 8.66 -4.58
N VAL A 34 2.50 8.72 -5.77
CA VAL A 34 3.05 9.52 -6.86
C VAL A 34 2.54 10.94 -6.65
N THR A 35 3.25 11.72 -5.85
CA THR A 35 3.04 13.17 -5.84
C THR A 35 3.42 13.70 -7.22
N GLY A 36 2.87 14.84 -7.67
CA GLY A 36 3.02 15.35 -9.04
C GLY A 36 4.46 15.63 -9.53
N GLU A 37 5.49 15.27 -8.76
CA GLU A 37 6.87 15.20 -9.21
C GLU A 37 7.17 13.80 -9.76
N ALA A 38 7.96 13.70 -10.82
CA ALA A 38 8.14 12.49 -11.63
C ALA A 38 8.70 11.25 -10.88
N GLN A 39 8.93 11.34 -9.57
CA GLN A 39 9.45 10.26 -8.73
C GLN A 39 8.42 9.93 -7.63
N PRO A 40 7.92 8.69 -7.57
CA PRO A 40 7.09 8.27 -6.45
C PRO A 40 7.88 8.47 -5.15
N ALA A 41 7.29 9.20 -4.21
CA ALA A 41 7.85 9.31 -2.88
C ALA A 41 7.39 8.09 -2.08
N LEU A 42 8.35 7.29 -1.63
CA LEU A 42 8.10 6.32 -0.56
C LEU A 42 7.79 7.10 0.71
N SER A 43 6.59 6.95 1.24
CA SER A 43 6.34 7.32 2.63
C SER A 43 6.74 6.14 3.51
N PHE A 44 7.48 6.44 4.58
CA PHE A 44 7.94 5.46 5.55
C PHE A 44 7.01 5.34 6.76
N ASP A 45 5.88 6.04 6.76
CA ASP A 45 4.93 5.95 7.85
C ASP A 45 4.34 4.53 7.90
N GLU A 46 4.61 3.86 9.03
CA GLU A 46 4.12 2.53 9.31
C GLU A 46 2.85 2.64 10.15
N PHE A 47 1.75 2.08 9.65
CA PHE A 47 0.49 2.04 10.37
C PHE A 47 0.15 0.60 10.75
N THR A 48 -0.22 0.36 12.00
CA THR A 48 -0.72 -0.95 12.45
C THR A 48 -2.00 -1.38 11.74
N THR A 49 -2.79 -0.42 11.26
CA THR A 49 -4.02 -0.64 10.48
C THR A 49 -4.12 0.41 9.39
N LEU A 50 -4.82 0.11 8.29
CA LEU A 50 -5.12 1.13 7.29
C LEU A 50 -5.86 2.32 7.92
N PRO A 51 -5.42 3.57 7.69
CA PRO A 51 -6.03 4.72 8.34
C PRO A 51 -7.28 5.21 7.60
N ALA A 52 -8.43 5.23 8.30
CA ALA A 52 -9.76 5.46 7.70
C ALA A 52 -9.93 6.79 6.93
N ASN A 53 -9.05 7.78 7.13
CA ASN A 53 -9.09 9.05 6.41
C ASN A 53 -8.71 8.94 4.92
N TYR A 54 -8.13 7.81 4.49
CA TYR A 54 -7.82 7.55 3.07
C TYR A 54 -8.84 6.62 2.39
N GLU A 55 -9.93 6.28 3.06
CA GLU A 55 -11.03 5.53 2.43
C GLU A 55 -11.68 6.33 1.29
N PRO A 56 -12.32 5.65 0.30
CA PRO A 56 -12.40 4.20 0.16
C PRO A 56 -11.15 3.56 -0.43
N TYR A 57 -10.86 2.33 -0.01
CA TYR A 57 -9.83 1.49 -0.61
C TYR A 57 -10.37 0.61 -1.74
N THR A 58 -9.54 0.42 -2.75
CA THR A 58 -9.74 -0.54 -3.84
C THR A 58 -8.69 -1.62 -3.78
N VAL A 59 -9.11 -2.88 -3.62
CA VAL A 59 -8.20 -4.03 -3.63
C VAL A 59 -7.72 -4.28 -5.05
N LEU A 60 -6.41 -4.38 -5.22
CA LEU A 60 -5.81 -4.76 -6.50
C LEU A 60 -5.94 -6.26 -6.72
N ASP A 61 -6.05 -6.67 -7.99
CA ASP A 61 -6.04 -8.09 -8.31
C ASP A 61 -4.70 -8.75 -7.93
N ALA A 62 -4.71 -10.09 -7.91
CA ALA A 62 -3.55 -10.88 -7.49
C ALA A 62 -2.31 -10.66 -8.38
N ALA A 63 -2.49 -10.39 -9.68
CA ALA A 63 -1.38 -10.19 -10.60
C ALA A 63 -0.72 -8.83 -10.37
N ALA A 64 -1.52 -7.77 -10.21
CA ALA A 64 -1.05 -6.43 -9.87
C ALA A 64 -0.37 -6.41 -8.48
N SER A 65 -1.00 -7.05 -7.49
CA SER A 65 -0.45 -7.19 -6.14
C SER A 65 0.90 -7.91 -6.14
N HIS A 66 1.01 -9.00 -6.91
CA HIS A 66 2.26 -9.75 -7.04
C HIS A 66 3.36 -8.93 -7.72
N ALA A 67 3.04 -8.20 -8.80
CA ALA A 67 3.99 -7.34 -9.50
C ALA A 67 4.55 -6.24 -8.58
N ILE A 68 3.69 -5.56 -7.82
CA ILE A 68 4.09 -4.50 -6.88
C ILE A 68 4.99 -5.07 -5.79
N ARG A 69 4.55 -6.13 -5.09
CA ARG A 69 5.36 -6.77 -4.04
C ARG A 69 6.75 -7.20 -4.54
N ARG A 70 6.83 -7.73 -5.77
CA ARG A 70 8.10 -8.10 -6.39
C ARG A 70 8.98 -6.89 -6.70
N SER A 71 8.41 -5.76 -7.12
CA SER A 71 9.19 -4.54 -7.33
C SER A 71 9.73 -3.97 -6.02
N LEU A 72 8.97 -4.06 -4.94
CA LEU A 72 9.38 -3.56 -3.62
C LEU A 72 10.50 -4.40 -2.99
N SER A 73 10.49 -5.72 -3.18
CA SER A 73 11.58 -6.57 -2.66
C SER A 73 12.96 -6.26 -3.23
N HIS A 74 13.05 -5.49 -4.32
CA HIS A 74 14.33 -5.04 -4.91
C HIS A 74 14.78 -3.67 -4.37
N LEU A 75 13.95 -2.97 -3.59
CA LEU A 75 14.26 -1.65 -3.03
C LEU A 75 14.81 -1.71 -1.60
N ASP A 76 14.66 -2.85 -0.91
CA ASP A 76 15.19 -3.10 0.45
C ASP A 76 16.61 -3.72 0.47
N ASP A 77 17.30 -3.85 -0.68
CA ASP A 77 18.70 -4.34 -0.80
C ASP A 77 19.73 -3.20 -0.95
#